data_AF-A0A6B2XMH0-F1
#
_entry.id   AF-A0A6B2XMH0-F1
#
_cell.length_a   1.000
_cell.length_b   1.000
_cell.length_c   1.000
_cell.angle_alpha   90.00
_cell.angle_beta   90.00
_cell.angle_gamma   90.00
#
_symmetry.space_group_name_H-M   'P 1'
#
loop_
_entity.id
_entity.type
_entity.pdbx_description
1 polymer ?
#
loop_
_entity_poly.entity_id
_entity_poly.type
_entity_poly.pdbx_seq_one_letter_code
_entity_poly.pdbx_strand_id
1 'polypeptide(L)'
;AFDRLWEIRRSAPHRLNAAFLDRVLRQLPLPQRDLRWTEWARDRAPGRLTADLERAIDGWTGSDSRTERDDLDALAIAWLLTSTNTGMRDLATKALQRYGRPEPKRLFGLAARMLDLDDPYVVERLVAAALGAVCTHQMP
;
A
#
# COMPACT_ATOMS: atom_id res chain seq x y z
N ALA A 1 8.90 15.91 5.24
CA ALA A 1 9.83 14.87 4.72
C ALA A 1 9.07 13.76 3.98
N PHE A 2 8.08 13.12 4.61
CA PHE A 2 7.27 12.06 3.97
C PHE A 2 6.51 12.51 2.72
N ASP A 3 6.10 13.78 2.63
CA ASP A 3 5.45 14.31 1.41
C ASP A 3 6.30 14.09 0.14
N ARG A 4 7.62 14.34 0.23
CA ARG A 4 8.56 14.11 -0.89
C ARG A 4 8.77 12.63 -1.17
N LEU A 5 8.93 11.82 -0.12
CA LEU A 5 9.07 10.36 -0.26
C LEU A 5 7.83 9.75 -0.92
N TRP A 6 6.64 10.24 -0.58
CA TRP A 6 5.38 9.83 -1.19
C TRP A 6 5.29 10.26 -2.66
N GLU A 7 5.75 11.46 -3.00
CA GLU A 7 5.83 11.96 -4.39
C GLU A 7 6.66 11.03 -5.29
N ILE A 8 7.85 10.64 -4.81
CA ILE A 8 8.84 9.89 -5.60
C ILE A 8 8.71 8.38 -5.45
N ARG A 9 7.79 7.89 -4.61
CA ARG A 9 7.64 6.48 -4.21
C ARG A 9 7.63 5.50 -5.39
N ARG A 10 7.09 5.93 -6.53
CA ARG A 10 6.88 5.12 -7.74
C ARG A 10 8.10 5.08 -8.68
N SER A 11 9.13 5.87 -8.41
CA SER A 11 10.27 6.01 -9.32
C SER A 11 11.30 4.91 -9.09
N ALA A 12 11.27 3.86 -9.91
CA ALA A 12 12.24 2.76 -9.88
C ALA A 12 13.72 3.22 -9.87
N PRO A 13 14.18 4.16 -10.73
CA PRO A 13 15.59 4.58 -10.72
C PRO A 13 15.96 5.45 -9.51
N HIS A 14 14.99 5.96 -8.75
CA HIS A 14 15.26 6.88 -7.64
C HIS A 14 15.53 6.13 -6.34
N ARG A 15 16.69 6.39 -5.72
CA ARG A 15 17.13 5.69 -4.49
C ARG A 15 16.22 5.91 -3.27
N LEU A 16 15.39 6.95 -3.28
CA LEU A 16 14.45 7.29 -2.20
C LEU A 16 12.99 6.87 -2.51
N ASN A 17 12.80 5.86 -3.36
CA ASN A 17 11.48 5.33 -3.71
C ASN A 17 10.82 4.51 -2.57
N ALA A 18 9.74 3.79 -2.87
CA ALA A 18 8.99 3.02 -1.87
C ALA A 18 9.83 1.96 -1.14
N ALA A 19 10.86 1.38 -1.77
CA ALA A 19 11.75 0.42 -1.10
C ALA A 19 12.62 1.09 -0.03
N PHE A 20 13.01 2.36 -0.25
CA PHE A 20 13.68 3.15 0.78
C PHE A 20 12.72 3.53 1.91
N LEU A 21 11.49 3.96 1.57
CA LEU A 21 10.46 4.26 2.57
C LEU A 21 10.20 3.04 3.47
N ASP A 22 10.00 1.86 2.88
CA ASP A 22 9.81 0.61 3.60
C ASP A 22 10.96 0.32 4.58
N ARG A 23 12.21 0.44 4.12
CA ARG A 23 13.39 0.25 4.98
C ARG A 23 13.41 1.23 6.16
N VAL A 24 13.07 2.50 5.92
CA VAL A 24 13.03 3.52 6.98
C VAL A 24 11.93 3.21 7.99
N LEU A 25 10.73 2.86 7.53
CA LEU A 25 9.59 2.58 8.41
C LEU A 25 9.77 1.32 9.25
N ARG A 26 10.43 0.28 8.72
CA ARG A 26 10.78 -0.95 9.47
C ARG A 26 11.79 -0.72 10.58
N GLN A 27 12.63 0.31 10.47
CA GLN A 27 13.62 0.65 11.50
C GLN A 27 13.02 1.43 12.67
N LEU A 28 11.78 1.93 12.52
CA LEU A 28 11.09 2.65 13.58
C LEU A 28 10.32 1.67 14.47
N PRO A 29 10.52 1.68 15.80
CA PRO A 29 9.63 1.01 16.73
C PRO A 29 8.18 1.46 16.55
N LEU A 30 7.21 0.58 16.80
CA LEU A 30 5.78 0.88 16.63
C LEU A 30 5.35 2.26 17.17
N PRO A 31 5.70 2.68 18.41
CA PRO A 31 5.30 4.00 18.91
C PRO A 31 5.85 5.17 18.10
N GLN A 32 7.09 5.05 17.58
CA GLN A 32 7.69 6.09 16.74
C GLN A 32 7.11 6.08 15.33
N ARG A 33 6.81 4.88 14.80
CA ARG A 33 6.12 4.74 13.52
C ARG A 33 4.73 5.37 13.59
N ASP A 34 4.00 5.14 14.67
CA ASP A 34 2.69 5.75 14.87
C ASP A 34 2.77 7.27 14.95
N LEU A 35 3.64 7.79 15.80
CA LEU A 35 3.80 9.24 15.99
C LEU A 35 4.25 9.97 14.71
N ARG A 36 5.00 9.31 13.81
CA ARG A 36 5.59 9.95 12.63
C ARG A 36 4.85 9.63 11.35
N TRP A 37 4.69 8.35 11.03
CA TRP A 37 4.09 7.88 9.79
C TRP A 37 2.57 7.87 9.88
N THR A 38 2.00 7.26 10.92
CA THR A 38 0.54 7.17 11.06
C THR A 38 -0.08 8.56 11.24
N GLU A 39 0.53 9.46 12.03
CA GLU A 39 0.09 10.86 12.14
C GLU A 39 0.21 11.62 10.81
N TRP A 40 1.32 11.48 10.09
CA TRP A 40 1.47 12.10 8.76
C TRP A 40 0.40 11.58 7.79
N ALA A 41 0.16 10.26 7.77
CA ALA A 41 -0.87 9.66 6.93
C ALA A 41 -2.27 10.15 7.31
N ARG A 42 -2.56 10.35 8.59
CA ARG A 42 -3.84 10.90 9.06
C ARG A 42 -4.03 12.34 8.60
N ASP A 43 -3.01 13.17 8.71
CA ASP A 43 -3.06 14.58 8.31
C ASP A 43 -3.22 14.75 6.79
N ARG A 44 -2.62 13.84 5.99
CA ARG A 44 -2.75 13.85 4.52
C ARG A 44 -3.90 12.99 4.00
N ALA A 45 -4.63 12.32 4.88
CA ALA A 45 -5.73 11.46 4.48
C ALA A 45 -6.83 12.25 3.74
N PRO A 46 -7.32 13.39 4.28
CA PRO A 46 -8.17 14.28 3.51
C PRO A 46 -7.40 14.85 2.30
N GLY A 47 -8.00 14.72 1.11
CA GLY A 47 -7.41 15.25 -0.11
C GLY A 47 -6.35 14.32 -0.71
N ARG A 48 -5.08 14.52 -0.35
CA ARG A 48 -3.94 14.00 -1.14
C ARG A 48 -3.87 12.48 -1.19
N LEU A 49 -3.89 11.79 -0.05
CA LEU A 49 -3.74 10.33 -0.03
C LEU A 49 -4.99 9.64 -0.59
N THR A 50 -6.19 10.15 -0.29
CA THR A 50 -7.43 9.64 -0.88
C THR A 50 -7.42 9.76 -2.41
N ALA A 51 -7.06 10.92 -2.96
CA ALA A 51 -6.99 11.11 -4.41
C ALA A 51 -5.91 10.23 -5.07
N ASP A 52 -4.79 9.99 -4.38
CA ASP A 52 -3.76 9.07 -4.85
C ASP A 52 -4.24 7.61 -4.86
N LEU A 53 -4.98 7.19 -3.84
CA LEU A 53 -5.59 5.85 -3.76
C LEU A 53 -6.67 5.64 -4.81
N GLU A 54 -7.56 6.62 -5.01
CA GLU A 54 -8.58 6.58 -6.05
C GLU A 54 -7.94 6.44 -7.44
N ARG A 55 -6.90 7.24 -7.71
CA ARG A 55 -6.16 7.14 -8.98
C ARG A 55 -5.48 5.77 -9.16
N ALA A 56 -4.94 5.19 -8.09
CA ALA A 56 -4.36 3.85 -8.13
C ALA A 56 -5.45 2.79 -8.39
N ILE A 57 -6.61 2.90 -7.74
CA ILE A 57 -7.77 2.03 -7.96
C ILE A 57 -8.20 2.07 -9.43
N ASP A 58 -8.38 3.27 -9.99
CA ASP A 58 -8.84 3.44 -11.37
C ASP A 58 -7.80 2.91 -12.37
N GLY A 59 -6.54 3.29 -12.19
CA GLY A 59 -5.44 2.86 -13.06
C GLY A 59 -5.23 1.34 -13.05
N TRP A 60 -5.29 0.71 -11.88
CA TRP A 60 -5.14 -0.74 -11.76
C TRP A 60 -6.38 -1.52 -12.15
N THR A 61 -7.57 -0.93 -12.07
CA THR A 61 -8.80 -1.56 -12.57
C THR A 61 -8.80 -1.66 -14.09
N GLY A 62 -8.26 -0.65 -14.79
CA GLY A 62 -8.20 -0.62 -16.25
C GLY A 62 -6.99 -1.32 -16.88
N SER A 63 -6.15 -2.00 -16.10
CA SER A 63 -4.93 -2.66 -16.60
C SER A 63 -4.85 -4.11 -16.15
N ASP A 64 -4.52 -5.00 -17.08
CA ASP A 64 -4.31 -6.44 -16.85
C ASP A 64 -2.84 -6.81 -16.61
N SER A 65 -1.95 -5.82 -16.47
CA SER A 65 -0.53 -6.05 -16.18
C SER A 65 -0.02 -5.11 -15.10
N ARG A 66 1.03 -5.55 -14.38
CA ARG A 66 1.71 -4.73 -13.37
C ARG A 66 3.16 -4.48 -13.75
N THR A 67 3.55 -3.22 -13.61
CA THR A 67 4.91 -2.74 -13.81
C THR A 67 5.66 -2.66 -12.49
N GLU A 68 6.98 -2.53 -12.53
CA GLU A 68 7.78 -2.25 -11.32
C GLU A 68 7.31 -0.97 -10.60
N ARG A 69 6.84 0.02 -11.36
CA ARG A 69 6.23 1.24 -10.81
C ARG A 69 5.02 0.92 -9.94
N ASP A 70 4.19 -0.02 -10.37
CA ASP A 70 3.01 -0.46 -9.63
C ASP A 70 3.41 -1.25 -8.38
N ASP A 71 4.44 -2.08 -8.46
CA ASP A 71 4.97 -2.83 -7.31
C ASP A 71 5.45 -1.87 -6.20
N LEU A 72 6.13 -0.79 -6.60
CA LEU A 72 6.56 0.26 -5.67
C LEU A 72 5.38 1.05 -5.09
N ASP A 73 4.39 1.42 -5.91
CA ASP A 73 3.20 2.12 -5.42
C ASP A 73 2.39 1.24 -4.46
N ALA A 74 2.23 -0.06 -4.78
CA ALA A 74 1.57 -1.03 -3.93
C ALA A 74 2.30 -1.21 -2.59
N LEU A 75 3.65 -1.27 -2.59
CA LEU A 75 4.42 -1.30 -1.34
C LEU A 75 4.17 -0.07 -0.47
N ALA A 76 4.17 1.13 -1.06
CA ALA A 76 3.89 2.35 -0.33
C ALA A 76 2.45 2.41 0.19
N ILE A 77 1.47 1.95 -0.61
CA ILE A 77 0.06 1.87 -0.21
C ILE A 77 -0.14 0.87 0.93
N ALA A 78 0.59 -0.26 0.95
CA ALA A 78 0.52 -1.22 2.04
C ALA A 78 0.92 -0.60 3.39
N TRP A 79 1.82 0.38 3.41
CA TRP A 79 2.13 1.14 4.62
C TRP A 79 0.98 2.03 5.10
N LEU A 80 0.00 2.39 4.27
CA LEU A 80 -1.19 3.11 4.73
C LEU A 80 -2.15 2.23 5.54
N LEU A 81 -1.95 0.91 5.54
CA LEU A 81 -2.76 -0.01 6.34
C LEU A 81 -2.53 0.13 7.85
N THR A 82 -1.41 0.76 8.27
CA THR A 82 -1.16 1.12 9.68
C THR A 82 -2.03 2.30 10.16
N SER A 83 -2.80 2.93 9.26
CA SER A 83 -3.61 4.10 9.60
C SER A 83 -4.73 3.74 10.58
N THR A 84 -4.96 4.60 11.57
CA THR A 84 -6.14 4.48 12.44
C THR A 84 -7.45 4.92 11.76
N ASN A 85 -7.38 5.52 10.57
CA ASN A 85 -8.56 5.94 9.81
C ASN A 85 -9.11 4.75 9.00
N THR A 86 -10.32 4.29 9.34
CA THR A 86 -10.97 3.16 8.67
C THR A 86 -11.20 3.39 7.17
N GLY A 87 -11.64 4.60 6.77
CA GLY A 87 -11.85 4.91 5.35
C GLY A 87 -10.56 4.86 4.52
N MET A 88 -9.45 5.32 5.09
CA MET A 88 -8.13 5.21 4.46
C MET A 88 -7.71 3.75 4.30
N ARG A 89 -7.88 2.93 5.35
CA ARG A 89 -7.57 1.50 5.30
C ARG A 89 -8.44 0.76 4.28
N ASP A 90 -9.73 1.08 4.19
CA ASP A 90 -10.64 0.47 3.22
C ASP A 90 -10.24 0.81 1.78
N LEU A 91 -9.92 2.07 1.50
CA LEU A 91 -9.42 2.51 0.19
C LEU A 91 -8.07 1.85 -0.15
N ALA A 92 -7.13 1.79 0.78
CA ALA A 92 -5.85 1.12 0.59
C ALA A 92 -6.04 -0.38 0.33
N THR A 93 -6.91 -1.04 1.09
CA THR A 93 -7.27 -2.46 0.89
C THR A 93 -7.85 -2.68 -0.52
N LYS A 94 -8.78 -1.82 -0.95
CA LYS A 94 -9.37 -1.87 -2.29
C LYS A 94 -8.33 -1.65 -3.38
N ALA A 95 -7.42 -0.69 -3.21
CA ALA A 95 -6.33 -0.45 -4.16
C ALA A 95 -5.44 -1.69 -4.31
N LEU A 96 -5.00 -2.28 -3.19
CA LEU A 96 -4.16 -3.49 -3.19
C LEU A 96 -4.88 -4.70 -3.81
N GLN A 97 -6.18 -4.83 -3.58
CA GLN A 97 -7.01 -5.83 -4.24
C GLN A 97 -7.02 -5.66 -5.76
N ARG A 98 -7.20 -4.43 -6.26
CA ARG A 98 -7.14 -4.13 -7.71
C ARG A 98 -5.74 -4.38 -8.27
N TYR A 99 -4.69 -4.02 -7.53
CA TYR A 99 -3.31 -4.32 -7.89
C TYR A 99 -3.10 -5.83 -8.07
N GLY A 100 -3.56 -6.64 -7.12
CA GLY A 100 -3.37 -8.10 -7.15
C GLY A 100 -4.26 -8.86 -8.13
N ARG A 101 -5.37 -8.28 -8.60
CA ARG A 101 -6.37 -9.00 -9.41
C ARG A 101 -5.82 -9.72 -10.66
N PRO A 102 -5.01 -9.10 -11.54
CA PRO A 102 -4.45 -9.80 -12.71
C PRO A 102 -3.25 -10.68 -12.36
N GLU A 103 -2.49 -10.33 -11.32
CA GLU A 103 -1.28 -11.04 -10.92
C GLU A 103 -1.27 -11.34 -9.40
N PRO A 104 -2.12 -12.27 -8.89
CA PRO A 104 -2.26 -12.50 -7.44
C PRO A 104 -0.95 -12.86 -6.73
N LYS A 105 -0.04 -13.54 -7.45
CA LYS A 105 1.31 -13.88 -6.95
C LYS A 105 2.11 -12.65 -6.50
N ARG A 106 1.96 -11.50 -7.17
CA ARG A 106 2.64 -10.26 -6.76
C ARG A 106 2.08 -9.71 -5.45
N LEU A 107 0.76 -9.74 -5.29
CA LEU A 107 0.13 -9.33 -4.04
C LEU A 107 0.49 -10.28 -2.89
N PHE A 108 0.57 -11.59 -3.13
CA PHE A 108 1.05 -12.53 -2.11
C PHE A 108 2.51 -12.27 -1.72
N GLY A 109 3.38 -11.96 -2.69
CA GLY A 109 4.77 -11.59 -2.41
C GLY A 109 4.88 -10.30 -1.58
N LEU A 110 4.03 -9.30 -1.87
CA LEU A 110 3.92 -8.09 -1.06
C LEU A 110 3.39 -8.40 0.35
N ALA A 111 2.34 -9.21 0.46
CA ALA A 111 1.75 -9.58 1.73
C ALA A 111 2.78 -10.30 2.62
N ALA A 112 3.48 -11.29 2.08
CA ALA A 112 4.54 -12.02 2.79
C ALA A 112 5.63 -11.08 3.34
N ARG A 113 6.03 -10.05 2.58
CA ARG A 113 7.00 -9.03 3.07
C ARG A 113 6.46 -8.18 4.22
N MET A 114 5.15 -7.98 4.30
CA MET A 114 4.51 -7.14 5.30
C MET A 114 4.05 -7.92 6.54
N LEU A 115 4.04 -9.26 6.50
CA LEU A 115 3.69 -10.12 7.64
C LEU A 115 4.65 -9.96 8.83
N ASP A 116 5.90 -9.57 8.57
CA ASP A 116 6.90 -9.34 9.63
C ASP A 116 6.67 -8.04 10.42
N LEU A 117 5.64 -7.25 10.07
CA LEU A 117 5.33 -6.03 10.78
C LEU A 117 4.63 -6.31 12.10
N ASP A 118 5.06 -5.59 13.14
CA ASP A 118 4.50 -5.58 14.48
C ASP A 118 3.17 -4.81 14.58
N ASP A 119 2.30 -4.94 13.57
CA ASP A 119 0.97 -4.34 13.51
C ASP A 119 -0.07 -5.36 12.98
N PRO A 120 -0.96 -5.89 13.84
CA PRO A 120 -1.90 -6.92 13.45
C PRO A 120 -2.92 -6.47 12.39
N TYR A 121 -3.23 -5.16 12.30
CA TYR A 121 -4.20 -4.65 11.34
C TYR A 121 -3.69 -4.72 9.90
N VAL A 122 -2.37 -4.61 9.71
CA VAL A 122 -1.76 -4.73 8.38
C VAL A 122 -1.98 -6.14 7.82
N VAL A 123 -1.76 -7.16 8.64
CA VAL A 123 -1.93 -8.57 8.27
C VAL A 123 -3.37 -8.86 7.86
N GLU A 124 -4.34 -8.47 8.70
CA GLU A 124 -5.77 -8.69 8.44
C GLU A 124 -6.19 -8.10 7.08
N ARG A 125 -5.81 -6.86 6.81
CA ARG A 125 -6.21 -6.17 5.57
C ARG A 125 -5.50 -6.70 4.33
N LEU A 126 -4.25 -7.14 4.44
CA LEU A 126 -3.56 -7.79 3.33
C LEU A 126 -4.19 -9.13 2.96
N VAL A 127 -4.57 -9.93 3.96
CA VAL A 127 -5.30 -11.19 3.73
C VAL A 127 -6.64 -10.91 3.05
N ALA A 128 -7.39 -9.90 3.51
CA ALA A 128 -8.64 -9.49 2.89
C ALA A 128 -8.46 -9.04 1.42
N ALA A 129 -7.44 -8.21 1.14
CA ALA A 129 -7.10 -7.78 -0.22
C ALA A 129 -6.74 -8.98 -1.12
N ALA A 130 -5.95 -9.92 -0.60
CA ALA A 130 -5.52 -11.10 -1.34
C ALA A 130 -6.67 -12.06 -1.65
N LEU A 131 -7.54 -12.33 -0.66
CA LEU A 131 -8.76 -13.11 -0.86
C LEU A 131 -9.66 -12.46 -1.91
N GLY A 132 -9.89 -11.14 -1.80
CA GLY A 132 -10.68 -10.39 -2.76
C GLY A 132 -10.10 -10.42 -4.18
N ALA A 133 -8.78 -10.39 -4.33
CA ALA A 133 -8.13 -10.46 -5.64
C ALA A 133 -8.36 -11.83 -6.30
N VAL A 134 -8.23 -12.93 -5.55
CA VAL A 134 -8.44 -14.29 -6.06
C VAL A 134 -9.91 -14.56 -6.37
N CYS A 135 -10.83 -14.21 -5.47
CA CYS A 135 -12.26 -14.47 -5.69
C CYS A 135 -12.80 -13.71 -6.91
N THR A 136 -12.31 -12.49 -7.16
CA THR A 136 -12.71 -11.70 -8.35
C THR A 136 -12.06 -12.22 -9.64
N HIS A 137 -10.95 -12.94 -9.53
CA HIS A 137 -10.29 -13.60 -10.67
C HIS A 137 -10.99 -14.91 -11.05
N GLN A 138 -11.78 -15.50 -10.15
CA GLN A 138 -12.48 -16.78 -10.36
C GLN A 138 -13.91 -16.63 -10.90
N MET A 139 -14.42 -15.41 -11.09
CA MET A 139 -15.74 -15.21 -11.69
C MET A 139 -15.62 -15.20 -13.23
N PRO A 140 -16.28 -16.13 -13.94
CA PRO A 140 -16.23 -16.24 -15.40
C PRO A 140 -16.96 -15.11 -16.13
#